data_AF-D8F2K6-F1
#
_entry.id   AF-D8F2K6-F1
#
_cell.length_a   1.000
_cell.length_b   1.000
_cell.length_c   1.000
_cell.angle_alpha   90.00
_cell.angle_beta   90.00
_cell.angle_gamma   90.00
#
_symmetry.space_group_name_H-M   'P 1'
#
loop_
_entity.id
_entity.type
_entity.pdbx_description
1 polymer ?
#
loop_
_entity_poly.entity_id
_entity_poly.type
_entity_poly.pdbx_seq_one_letter_code
_entity_poly.pdbx_strand_id
1 'polypeptide(L)' 'MEQLRSHDGSIPITDKSPPKAVGDYFGISKKTFKKAIGKLYKKRLIVLEKESIRLRWKSEKDIVR' A
#
# COMPACT_ATOMS: atom_id res chain seq x y z
N MET A 1 6.88 -20.26 -21.19
CA MET A 1 5.63 -19.49 -21.04
C MET A 1 5.44 -19.22 -19.54
N GLU A 2 6.21 -18.31 -18.93
CA GLU A 2 6.18 -16.86 -19.15
C GLU A 2 4.80 -16.25 -18.92
N GLN A 3 4.16 -16.53 -17.78
CA GLN A 3 2.96 -15.80 -17.38
C GLN A 3 3.03 -15.37 -15.90
N LEU A 4 3.09 -14.05 -15.75
CA LEU A 4 2.89 -13.26 -14.53
C LEU A 4 4.09 -13.13 -13.59
N ARG A 5 5.11 -12.47 -14.15
CA ARG A 5 5.86 -11.39 -13.51
C ARG A 5 5.09 -10.74 -12.36
N SER A 6 5.67 -10.89 -11.16
CA SER A 6 5.74 -9.89 -10.09
C SER A 6 4.46 -9.13 -9.76
N HIS A 7 3.84 -9.50 -8.62
CA HIS A 7 2.91 -8.69 -7.83
C HIS A 7 3.07 -7.18 -8.10
N ASP A 8 2.06 -6.62 -8.76
CA ASP A 8 2.03 -5.39 -9.57
C ASP A 8 2.25 -4.08 -8.79
N GLY A 9 2.97 -4.07 -7.67
CA GLY A 9 3.20 -2.86 -6.87
C GLY A 9 1.91 -2.09 -6.51
N SER A 10 0.76 -2.75 -6.61
CA SER A 10 -0.57 -2.20 -6.44
C SER A 10 -1.33 -3.13 -5.51
N ILE A 11 -2.08 -2.52 -4.60
CA ILE A 11 -2.79 -3.17 -3.51
C ILE A 11 -4.26 -2.80 -3.65
N PRO A 12 -5.18 -3.77 -3.71
CA PRO A 12 -6.63 -3.53 -3.83
C PRO A 12 -7.25 -3.11 -2.48
N ILE A 13 -6.50 -2.36 -1.68
CA ILE A 13 -6.92 -1.85 -0.38
C ILE A 13 -6.75 -0.33 -0.40
N THR A 14 -7.84 0.38 -0.12
CA THR A 14 -7.90 1.84 -0.08
C THR A 14 -8.35 2.33 1.30
N ASP A 15 -8.35 3.64 1.53
CA ASP A 15 -8.92 4.24 2.75
C ASP A 15 -10.40 3.85 2.99
N LYS A 16 -11.11 3.58 1.89
CA LYS A 16 -12.50 3.13 1.89
C LYS A 16 -12.64 1.67 2.33
N SER A 17 -11.57 0.88 2.28
CA SER A 17 -11.61 -0.53 2.69
C SER A 17 -11.92 -0.66 4.19
N PRO A 18 -12.67 -1.69 4.60
CA PRO A 18 -13.02 -1.88 6.00
C PRO A 18 -11.76 -2.08 6.86
N PRO A 19 -11.81 -1.69 8.16
CA PRO A 19 -10.67 -1.81 9.07
C PRO A 19 -10.16 -3.24 9.18
N LYS A 20 -11.05 -4.24 9.10
CA LYS A 20 -10.68 -5.66 9.09
C LYS A 20 -9.80 -6.01 7.89
N ALA A 21 -10.16 -5.56 6.68
CA ALA A 21 -9.36 -5.82 5.48
C ALA A 21 -7.99 -5.15 5.52
N VAL A 22 -7.90 -3.92 6.05
CA VAL A 22 -6.61 -3.23 6.24
C VAL A 22 -5.72 -4.00 7.24
N GLY A 23 -6.32 -4.49 8.33
CA GLY A 23 -5.63 -5.29 9.33
C GLY A 23 -5.15 -6.65 8.79
N ASP A 24 -6.00 -7.36 8.06
CA ASP A 24 -5.65 -8.63 7.39
C ASP A 24 -4.50 -8.45 6.39
N TYR A 25 -4.54 -7.36 5.59
CA TYR A 25 -3.58 -7.15 4.50
C TYR A 25 -2.24 -6.58 4.96
N PHE A 26 -2.24 -5.67 5.94
CA PHE A 26 -1.03 -4.95 6.38
C PHE A 26 -0.59 -5.29 7.82
N GLY A 27 -1.38 -6.05 8.58
CA GLY A 27 -1.10 -6.34 9.98
C GLY A 27 -1.18 -5.12 10.90
N ILE A 28 -1.73 -3.99 10.42
CA ILE A 28 -1.80 -2.73 11.16
C ILE A 28 -3.24 -2.23 11.32
N SER A 29 -3.47 -1.49 12.40
CA SER A 29 -4.74 -0.82 12.63
C SER A 29 -5.02 0.27 11.58
N LYS A 30 -6.30 0.49 11.26
CA LYS A 30 -6.76 1.51 10.31
C LYS A 30 -6.25 2.94 10.63
N LYS A 31 -6.01 3.24 11.92
CA LYS A 31 -5.39 4.50 12.38
C LYS A 31 -3.94 4.66 11.91
N THR A 32 -3.14 3.59 12.02
CA THR A 32 -1.74 3.55 11.57
C THR A 32 -1.68 3.58 10.05
N PHE A 33 -2.58 2.86 9.38
CA PHE A 33 -2.69 2.88 7.92
C PHE A 33 -2.93 4.30 7.39
N LYS A 34 -3.92 5.04 7.92
CA LYS A 34 -4.16 6.44 7.55
C LYS A 34 -2.93 7.33 7.72
N LYS A 35 -2.18 7.17 8.81
CA LYS A 35 -0.93 7.91 9.04
C LYS A 35 0.16 7.56 8.03
N ALA A 36 0.36 6.27 7.76
CA ALA A 36 1.34 5.78 6.79
C ALA A 36 1.01 6.26 5.37
N ILE A 37 -0.22 6.05 4.92
CA ILE A 37 -0.72 6.52 3.62
C ILE A 37 -0.59 8.04 3.51
N GLY A 38 -0.99 8.81 4.52
CA GLY A 38 -0.83 10.27 4.51
C GLY A 38 0.64 10.71 4.39
N LYS A 39 1.56 10.06 5.11
CA LYS A 39 3.01 10.34 5.02
C LYS A 39 3.58 9.97 3.66
N LEU A 40 3.20 8.80 3.12
CA LEU A 40 3.63 8.31 1.82
C LEU A 40 3.07 9.17 0.67
N TYR A 41 1.81 9.60 0.77
CA TYR A 41 1.16 10.49 -0.19
C TYR A 41 1.83 11.87 -0.20
N LYS A 42 2.12 12.45 0.98
CA LYS A 42 2.89 13.70 1.09
C LYS A 42 4.29 13.58 0.46
N LYS A 43 4.95 12.44 0.61
CA LYS A 43 6.23 12.14 -0.04
C LYS A 43 6.10 11.78 -1.53
N ARG A 44 4.88 11.78 -2.09
CA ARG A 44 4.56 11.37 -3.47
C ARG A 44 5.06 9.96 -3.82
N LEU A 45 5.14 9.09 -2.82
CA LEU A 45 5.63 7.71 -2.92
C LEU A 45 4.52 6.73 -3.30
N ILE A 46 3.26 7.10 -3.12
CA ILE A 46 2.11 6.29 -3.49
C ILE A 46 1.12 7.10 -4.31
N VAL A 47 0.37 6.39 -5.15
CA VAL A 47 -0.77 6.89 -5.92
C VAL A 47 -2.00 6.25 -5.33
N LEU A 48 -2.95 7.08 -4.91
CA LEU A 48 -4.26 6.63 -4.45
C LEU A 48 -5.19 6.61 -5.66
N GLU A 49 -5.47 5.42 -6.17
CA GLU A 49 -6.49 5.23 -7.20
C GLU A 49 -7.87 5.09 -6.53
N LYS A 50 -8.93 5.10 -7.33
CA LYS A 50 -10.31 5.03 -6.84
C LYS A 50 -10.63 3.72 -6.12
N GLU A 51 -9.99 2.64 -6.56
CA GLU A 51 -10.24 1.25 -6.13
C GLU A 51 -8.98 0.53 -5.64
N SER A 52 -7.80 1.13 -5.80
CA SER A 52 -6.52 0.54 -5.39
C SER A 52 -5.52 1.60 -4.93
N ILE A 53 -4.45 1.18 -4.28
CA ILE A 53 -3.31 2.04 -3.99
C ILE A 53 -2.13 1.47 -4.77
N ARG A 54 -1.42 2.32 -5.50
CA ARG A 54 -0.22 1.92 -6.23
C ARG A 54 1.01 2.53 -5.60
N LEU A 55 2.01 1.71 -5.31
CA LEU A 55 3.33 2.17 -4.91
C LEU A 55 3.98 2.80 -6.15
N ARG A 56 4.33 4.08 -6.06
CA ARG A 56 5.12 4.78 -7.09
C ARG A 56 6.61 4.45 -6.99
N TRP A 57 7.04 3.87 -5.87
CA TRP A 57 8.41 3.49 -5.59
C TRP A 57 8.46 2.02 -5.15
N LYS A 58 9.21 1.19 -5.86
CA LYS A 58 9.75 -0.04 -5.28
C LYS A 58 10.92 0.39 -4.41
N SER A 59 10.83 0.21 -3.11
CA SER A 59 12.01 0.36 -2.27
C SER A 59 12.08 -0.78 -1.28
N GLU A 60 13.01 -1.64 -1.62
CA GLU A 60 13.57 -2.74 -0.83
C GLU A 60 14.33 -2.25 0.42
N LYS A 61 14.37 -0.94 0.70
CA LYS A 61 15.29 -0.31 1.66
C LYS A 61 14.77 -0.05 3.09
N ASP A 62 13.52 -0.37 3.43
CA ASP A 62 13.02 -0.18 4.82
C ASP A 62 13.15 -1.44 5.72
N ILE A 63 13.70 -2.55 5.22
CA ILE A 63 13.92 -3.79 6.01
C ILE A 63 15.20 -3.75 6.86
N VAL A 64 16.07 -2.75 6.69
CA VAL A 64 17.36 -2.69 7.40
C VAL A 64 17.53 -1.35 8.11
N ARG A 65 16.84 -1.16 9.25
CA ARG A 65 17.33 -0.28 10.32
C ARG A 65 16.71 -0.56 11.67
#